data_AF-A0A1M2Z7G6-F1
#
_entry.id   AF-A0A1M2Z7G6-F1
#
_cell.length_a   1.000
_cell.length_b   1.000
_cell.length_c   1.000
_cell.angle_alpha   90.00
_cell.angle_beta   90.00
_cell.angle_gamma   90.00
#
_symmetry.space_group_name_H-M   'P 1'
#
loop_
_entity.id
_entity.type
_entity.pdbx_description
1 polymer ?
#
loop_
_entity_poly.entity_id
_entity_poly.type
_entity_poly.pdbx_seq_one_letter_code
_entity_poly.pdbx_strand_id
1 'polypeptide(L)'
;MKKYHNRGGFILVLSVSLFYALFTCFVVWGITLEGFSNGAIQFLILEILSLILAIALVVFFFRRMSRKTAAKNAFLTLPEQTAQVKVVSKSKKTVGDRYSTGSIFYITFEMPDGDRKNFQVIHDSYATIEKDDMGTLTYKEGDGYKFFVHFTRNVGKD
;
A
#
# COMPACT_ATOMS: atom_id res chain seq x y z
N MET A 1 -8.32 16.98 11.62
CA MET A 1 -8.10 15.67 10.95
C MET A 1 -6.83 15.02 11.49
N LYS A 2 -6.86 13.74 11.87
CA LYS A 2 -5.72 13.01 12.46
C LYS A 2 -4.89 12.36 11.35
N LYS A 3 -3.72 12.93 11.02
CA LYS A 3 -2.79 12.38 10.02
C LYS A 3 -2.18 11.08 10.55
N TYR A 4 -2.22 9.99 9.77
CA TYR A 4 -1.54 8.76 10.13
C TYR A 4 -0.04 8.95 9.98
N HIS A 5 0.68 8.72 11.07
CA HIS A 5 2.13 8.73 11.13
C HIS A 5 2.66 7.31 10.86
N ASN A 6 3.79 7.19 10.15
CA ASN A 6 4.41 5.90 9.81
C ASN A 6 5.13 5.28 11.02
N ARG A 7 4.39 5.01 12.11
CA ARG A 7 4.93 4.41 13.35
C ARG A 7 5.56 3.03 13.11
N GLY A 8 5.01 2.26 12.18
CA GLY A 8 5.57 0.96 11.80
C GLY A 8 6.95 1.07 11.16
N GLY A 9 7.17 2.08 10.30
CA GLY A 9 8.49 2.39 9.74
C GLY A 9 9.51 2.76 10.80
N PHE A 10 9.12 3.59 11.78
CA PHE A 10 9.99 3.97 12.89
C PHE A 10 10.39 2.78 13.76
N ILE A 11 9.42 1.94 14.14
CA ILE A 11 9.68 0.71 14.92
C ILE A 11 10.62 -0.23 14.16
N LEU A 12 10.42 -0.39 12.85
CA LEU A 12 11.29 -1.24 12.02
C LEU A 12 12.74 -0.75 12.02
N VAL A 13 12.96 0.56 11.87
CA VAL A 13 14.32 1.13 11.92
C VAL A 13 14.94 0.89 13.29
N LEU A 14 14.21 1.17 14.38
CA LEU A 14 14.71 1.00 15.74
C LEU A 14 15.07 -0.46 16.05
N SER A 15 14.21 -1.42 15.66
CA SER A 15 14.47 -2.84 15.84
C SER A 15 15.69 -3.32 15.07
N VAL A 16 15.87 -2.89 13.82
CA VAL A 16 17.04 -3.26 13.01
C VAL A 16 18.31 -2.64 13.59
N SER A 17 18.27 -1.38 14.01
CA SER A 17 19.40 -0.73 14.67
C SER A 17 19.81 -1.43 15.97
N LEU A 18 18.83 -1.83 16.79
CA LEU A 18 19.10 -2.56 18.04
C LEU A 18 19.70 -3.94 17.77
N PHE A 19 19.13 -4.68 16.81
CA PHE A 19 19.67 -5.98 16.40
C PHE A 19 21.10 -5.84 15.91
N TYR A 20 21.38 -4.84 15.08
CA TYR A 20 22.71 -4.62 14.53
C TYR A 20 23.73 -4.24 15.61
N ALA A 21 23.35 -3.39 16.59
CA ALA A 21 24.22 -3.07 17.72
C ALA A 21 24.59 -4.31 18.54
N LEU A 22 23.63 -5.19 18.82
CA LEU A 22 23.89 -6.45 19.53
C LEU A 22 24.79 -7.40 18.71
N PHE A 23 24.56 -7.46 17.39
CA PHE A 23 25.36 -8.28 16.49
C PHE A 23 26.82 -7.79 16.41
N THR A 24 27.03 -6.48 16.29
CA THR A 24 28.38 -5.89 16.32
C THR A 24 29.07 -6.15 17.65
N CYS A 25 28.37 -6.02 18.79
CA CYS A 25 28.93 -6.39 20.10
C CYS A 25 29.35 -7.87 20.14
N PHE A 26 28.55 -8.77 19.57
CA PHE A 26 28.88 -10.19 19.48
C PHE A 26 30.11 -10.45 18.60
N VAL A 27 30.22 -9.80 17.44
CA VAL A 27 31.39 -9.91 16.55
C VAL A 27 32.65 -9.40 17.25
N VAL A 28 32.59 -8.22 17.89
CA VAL A 28 33.72 -7.65 18.64
C VAL A 28 34.15 -8.58 19.78
N TRP A 29 33.19 -9.12 20.54
CA TRP A 29 33.49 -10.10 21.59
C TRP A 29 34.22 -11.31 21.00
N GLY A 30 33.71 -11.91 19.91
CA GLY A 30 34.34 -13.05 19.24
C GLY A 30 35.79 -12.77 18.85
N ILE A 31 36.06 -11.60 18.25
CA ILE A 31 37.41 -11.18 17.87
C ILE A 31 38.32 -11.03 19.10
N THR A 32 37.82 -10.50 20.22
CA THR A 32 38.62 -10.36 21.45
C THR A 32 39.01 -11.69 22.09
N LEU A 33 38.19 -12.74 21.93
CA LEU A 33 38.48 -14.07 22.48
C LEU A 33 39.46 -14.87 21.61
N GLU A 34 39.30 -14.84 20.29
CA GLU A 34 40.07 -15.67 19.36
C GLU A 34 41.31 -14.98 18.78
N GLY A 35 41.46 -13.67 19.01
CA GLY A 35 42.48 -12.84 18.38
C GLY A 35 42.23 -12.64 16.87
N PHE A 36 43.13 -11.91 16.20
CA PHE A 36 43.07 -11.70 14.75
C PHE A 36 43.52 -12.96 13.99
N SER A 37 42.67 -13.98 13.98
CA SER A 37 42.81 -15.20 13.21
C SER A 37 42.10 -15.11 11.85
N ASN A 38 42.26 -16.11 10.99
CA ASN A 38 41.46 -16.23 9.76
C ASN A 38 39.94 -16.25 10.04
N GLY A 39 39.52 -16.73 11.22
CA GLY A 39 38.13 -16.68 11.67
C GLY A 39 37.64 -15.25 11.90
N ALA A 40 38.45 -14.39 12.54
CA ALA A 40 38.12 -12.99 12.77
C ALA A 40 37.85 -12.23 11.46
N ILE A 41 38.64 -12.50 10.41
CA ILE A 41 38.44 -11.91 9.08
C ILE A 41 37.10 -12.35 8.48
N GLN A 42 36.71 -13.63 8.65
CA GLN A 42 35.42 -14.12 8.18
C GLN A 42 34.25 -13.45 8.90
N PHE A 43 34.35 -13.21 10.21
CA PHE A 43 33.34 -12.49 10.98
C PHE A 43 33.18 -11.04 10.51
N LEU A 44 34.27 -10.33 10.21
CA LEU A 44 34.22 -8.97 9.67
C LEU A 44 33.57 -8.91 8.28
N ILE A 45 33.90 -9.87 7.40
CA ILE A 45 33.28 -9.96 6.07
C ILE A 45 31.78 -10.20 6.21
N LEU A 46 31.37 -11.14 7.08
CA LEU A 46 29.96 -11.42 7.35
C LEU A 46 29.24 -10.18 7.91
N GLU A 47 29.87 -9.44 8.81
CA GLU A 47 29.32 -8.21 9.37
C GLU A 47 29.04 -7.18 8.26
N ILE A 48 30.03 -6.87 7.42
CA ILE A 48 29.88 -5.90 6.33
C ILE A 48 28.77 -6.33 5.35
N LEU A 49 28.72 -7.61 4.95
CA LEU A 49 27.68 -8.12 4.06
C LEU A 49 26.28 -8.02 4.70
N SER A 50 26.18 -8.36 5.99
CA SER A 50 24.92 -8.26 6.74
C SER A 50 24.43 -6.82 6.87
N LEU A 51 25.34 -5.84 7.01
CA LEU A 51 25.01 -4.41 7.05
C LEU A 51 24.35 -3.95 5.76
N ILE A 52 24.97 -4.28 4.63
CA ILE A 52 24.49 -3.86 3.31
C ILE A 52 23.09 -4.45 3.08
N LEU A 53 22.90 -5.73 3.40
CA LEU A 53 21.61 -6.40 3.28
C LEU A 53 20.56 -5.77 4.21
N ALA A 54 20.91 -5.49 5.47
CA ALA A 54 20.02 -4.86 6.44
C ALA A 54 19.55 -3.48 5.96
N ILE A 55 20.46 -2.64 5.46
CA ILE A 55 20.12 -1.32 4.90
C ILE A 55 19.16 -1.47 3.71
N ALA A 56 19.45 -2.38 2.78
CA ALA A 56 18.61 -2.61 1.61
C ALA A 56 17.18 -3.04 2.00
N LEU A 57 17.05 -3.97 2.95
CA LEU A 57 15.76 -4.42 3.46
C LEU A 57 15.00 -3.30 4.18
N VAL A 58 15.67 -2.53 5.05
CA VAL A 58 15.06 -1.39 5.74
C VAL A 58 14.49 -0.39 4.74
N VAL A 59 15.28 0.01 3.74
CA VAL A 59 14.83 0.93 2.69
C VAL A 59 13.62 0.36 1.94
N PHE A 60 13.67 -0.91 1.56
CA PHE A 60 12.57 -1.58 0.86
C PHE A 60 11.27 -1.58 1.69
N PHE A 61 11.32 -2.05 2.94
CA PHE A 61 10.15 -2.11 3.81
C PHE A 61 9.63 -0.72 4.20
N PHE A 62 10.53 0.23 4.44
CA PHE A 62 10.15 1.60 4.76
C PHE A 62 9.41 2.27 3.59
N ARG A 63 9.90 2.13 2.35
CA ARG A 63 9.20 2.64 1.16
C ARG A 63 7.81 2.01 1.01
N ARG A 64 7.68 0.71 1.24
CA ARG A 64 6.40 0.00 1.15
C ARG A 64 5.40 0.49 2.21
N MET A 65 5.83 0.67 3.45
CA MET A 65 4.96 1.17 4.53
C MET A 65 4.61 2.65 4.36
N SER A 66 5.55 3.45 3.86
CA SER A 66 5.31 4.87 3.54
C SER A 66 4.22 5.03 2.49
N ARG A 67 4.27 4.26 1.39
CA ARG A 67 3.21 4.27 0.35
C ARG A 67 1.82 3.93 0.92
N LYS A 68 1.73 2.90 1.78
CA LYS A 68 0.46 2.54 2.44
C LYS A 68 -0.07 3.67 3.33
N THR A 69 0.82 4.34 4.05
CA THR A 69 0.45 5.47 4.93
C THR A 69 0.02 6.69 4.13
N ALA A 70 0.71 6.98 3.02
CA ALA A 70 0.35 8.06 2.10
C ALA A 70 -1.04 7.85 1.48
N ALA A 71 -1.34 6.64 1.01
CA ALA A 71 -2.67 6.31 0.47
C ALA A 71 -3.78 6.47 1.52
N LYS A 72 -3.55 6.03 2.76
CA LYS A 72 -4.51 6.23 3.85
C LYS A 72 -4.71 7.71 4.18
N ASN A 73 -3.64 8.49 4.20
CA ASN A 73 -3.73 9.93 4.44
C ASN A 73 -4.48 10.63 3.31
N ALA A 74 -4.18 10.30 2.04
CA ALA A 74 -4.90 10.84 0.88
C ALA A 74 -6.40 10.58 0.97
N PHE A 75 -6.82 9.35 1.32
CA PHE A 75 -8.25 9.05 1.52
C PHE A 75 -8.93 9.92 2.60
N LEU A 76 -8.20 10.26 3.66
CA LEU A 76 -8.72 11.06 4.78
C LEU A 76 -8.75 12.56 4.48
N THR A 77 -7.82 13.07 3.67
CA THR A 77 -7.68 14.50 3.41
C THR A 77 -8.38 14.96 2.15
N LEU A 78 -8.58 14.07 1.17
CA LEU A 78 -9.20 14.44 -0.09
C LEU A 78 -10.69 14.77 0.10
N PRO A 79 -11.16 15.89 -0.50
CA PRO A 79 -12.56 16.26 -0.46
C PRO A 79 -13.42 15.26 -1.23
N GLU A 80 -14.64 15.05 -0.76
CA GLU A 80 -15.65 14.27 -1.47
C GLU A 80 -16.18 15.07 -2.66
N GLN A 81 -16.18 14.44 -3.82
CA GLN A 81 -16.73 14.97 -5.05
C GLN A 81 -17.95 14.14 -5.42
N THR A 82 -19.00 14.82 -5.87
CA THR A 82 -20.24 14.20 -6.32
C THR A 82 -20.50 14.58 -7.75
N ALA A 83 -20.75 13.58 -8.61
CA ALA A 83 -21.12 13.81 -10.00
C ALA A 83 -22.27 12.88 -10.40
N GLN A 84 -23.15 13.37 -11.28
CA GLN A 84 -24.10 12.49 -11.96
C GLN A 84 -23.34 11.71 -13.03
N VAL A 85 -23.48 10.39 -13.02
CA VAL A 85 -22.71 9.52 -13.91
C VAL A 85 -23.56 8.39 -14.46
N LYS A 86 -23.08 7.80 -15.55
CA LYS A 86 -23.59 6.55 -16.11
C LYS A 86 -22.57 5.42 -15.93
N VAL A 87 -23.02 4.23 -15.52
CA VAL A 87 -22.18 3.04 -15.45
C VAL A 87 -22.00 2.45 -16.85
N VAL A 88 -20.76 2.45 -17.37
CA VAL A 88 -20.47 1.96 -18.73
C VAL A 88 -20.03 0.52 -18.73
N SER A 89 -19.17 0.14 -17.79
CA SER A 89 -18.59 -1.21 -17.78
C SER A 89 -18.20 -1.67 -16.40
N LYS A 90 -18.16 -3.00 -16.25
CA LYS A 90 -17.73 -3.71 -15.06
C LYS A 90 -16.65 -4.68 -15.48
N SER A 91 -15.53 -4.69 -14.76
CA SER A 91 -14.46 -5.65 -14.99
C SER A 91 -13.98 -6.28 -13.69
N LYS A 92 -13.60 -7.54 -13.77
CA LYS A 92 -13.06 -8.31 -12.65
C LYS A 92 -11.66 -8.76 -13.03
N LYS A 93 -10.69 -8.45 -12.18
CA LYS A 93 -9.32 -8.92 -12.33
C LYS A 93 -9.02 -9.92 -11.23
N THR A 94 -8.82 -11.17 -11.61
CA THR A 94 -8.30 -12.18 -10.70
C THR A 94 -6.80 -11.93 -10.51
N VAL A 95 -6.37 -11.77 -9.27
CA VAL A 95 -4.97 -11.57 -8.89
C VAL A 95 -4.62 -12.57 -7.83
N GLY A 96 -3.62 -13.39 -8.10
CA GLY A 96 -3.23 -14.43 -7.19
C GLY A 96 -2.02 -15.19 -7.71
N ASP A 97 -1.47 -15.98 -6.83
CA ASP A 97 -0.44 -16.97 -7.13
C ASP A 97 -0.99 -18.37 -6.77
N ARG A 98 -0.18 -19.42 -6.98
CA ARG A 98 -0.53 -20.83 -6.77
C ARG A 98 -1.19 -21.14 -5.41
N TYR A 99 -0.92 -20.34 -4.38
CA TYR A 99 -1.40 -20.56 -3.01
C TYR A 99 -2.47 -19.57 -2.52
N SER A 100 -2.75 -18.51 -3.27
CA SER A 100 -3.73 -17.50 -2.85
C SER A 100 -4.28 -16.76 -4.04
N THR A 101 -5.60 -16.83 -4.23
CA THR A 101 -6.32 -16.12 -5.29
C THR A 101 -7.24 -15.06 -4.69
N GLY A 102 -7.05 -13.81 -5.10
CA GLY A 102 -7.94 -12.69 -4.81
C GLY A 102 -8.62 -12.18 -6.08
N SER A 103 -9.71 -11.45 -5.92
CA SER A 103 -10.38 -10.75 -7.01
C SER A 103 -10.40 -9.26 -6.71
N ILE A 104 -10.01 -8.45 -7.69
CA ILE A 104 -10.19 -7.01 -7.66
C ILE A 104 -11.31 -6.65 -8.63
N PHE A 105 -12.27 -5.87 -8.15
CA PHE A 105 -13.44 -5.44 -8.91
C PHE A 105 -13.27 -3.98 -9.33
N TYR A 106 -13.64 -3.70 -10.57
CA TYR A 106 -13.50 -2.40 -11.20
C TYR A 106 -14.80 -2.01 -11.89
N ILE A 107 -15.21 -0.76 -11.74
CA ILE A 107 -16.38 -0.19 -12.42
C ILE A 107 -15.94 1.09 -13.13
N THR A 108 -16.30 1.19 -14.41
CA THR A 108 -16.08 2.40 -15.21
C THR A 108 -17.34 3.22 -15.25
N PHE A 109 -17.23 4.47 -14.82
CA PHE A 109 -18.29 5.46 -14.87
C PHE A 109 -17.96 6.51 -15.93
N GLU A 110 -18.97 6.92 -16.68
CA GLU A 110 -18.92 8.04 -17.62
C GLU A 110 -19.47 9.27 -16.91
N MET A 111 -18.61 10.28 -16.85
CA MET A 111 -18.86 11.58 -16.24
C MET A 111 -19.68 12.47 -17.20
N PRO A 112 -20.28 13.57 -16.71
CA PRO A 112 -21.10 14.47 -17.54
C PRO A 112 -20.34 15.13 -18.70
N ASP A 113 -19.03 15.31 -18.54
CA ASP A 113 -18.10 15.83 -19.54
C ASP A 113 -17.72 14.79 -20.61
N GLY A 114 -18.21 13.55 -20.48
CA GLY A 114 -17.85 12.42 -21.35
C GLY A 114 -16.60 11.68 -20.90
N ASP A 115 -15.92 12.13 -19.84
CA ASP A 115 -14.73 11.44 -19.34
C ASP A 115 -15.09 10.11 -18.69
N ARG A 116 -14.29 9.08 -18.95
CA ARG A 116 -14.48 7.75 -18.38
C ARG A 116 -13.49 7.51 -17.25
N LYS A 117 -14.01 7.35 -16.03
CA LYS A 117 -13.19 7.06 -14.84
C LYS A 117 -13.44 5.66 -14.34
N ASN A 118 -12.36 4.89 -14.21
CA ASN A 118 -12.38 3.54 -13.66
C ASN A 118 -12.01 3.57 -12.18
N PHE A 119 -12.87 3.00 -11.34
CA PHE A 119 -12.64 2.92 -9.89
C PHE A 119 -12.61 1.47 -9.43
N GLN A 120 -11.67 1.18 -8.52
CA GLN A 120 -11.68 -0.06 -7.77
C GLN A 120 -12.79 0.00 -6.71
N VAL A 121 -13.63 -1.03 -6.66
CA VAL A 121 -14.76 -1.14 -5.72
C VAL A 121 -14.67 -2.41 -4.89
N ILE A 122 -15.41 -2.45 -3.79
CA ILE A 122 -15.61 -3.67 -3.00
C ILE A 122 -16.61 -4.59 -3.69
N HIS A 123 -16.59 -5.88 -3.34
CA HIS A 123 -17.46 -6.90 -3.91
C HIS A 123 -18.94 -6.53 -3.82
N ASP A 124 -19.39 -6.01 -2.68
CA ASP A 124 -20.81 -5.71 -2.45
C ASP A 124 -21.31 -4.58 -3.37
N SER A 125 -20.54 -3.48 -3.48
CA SER A 125 -20.84 -2.42 -4.44
C SER A 125 -20.79 -2.92 -5.89
N TYR A 126 -19.87 -3.83 -6.20
CA TYR A 126 -19.82 -4.47 -7.51
C TYR A 126 -21.05 -5.33 -7.78
N ALA A 127 -21.59 -6.03 -6.78
CA ALA A 127 -22.77 -6.86 -6.95
C ALA A 127 -24.04 -6.01 -7.16
N THR A 128 -24.16 -4.89 -6.44
CA THR A 128 -25.36 -4.03 -6.47
C THR A 128 -25.46 -3.13 -7.69
N ILE A 129 -24.32 -2.64 -8.22
CA ILE A 129 -24.33 -1.67 -9.32
C ILE A 129 -24.44 -2.41 -10.66
N GLU A 130 -25.43 -2.06 -11.47
CA GLU A 130 -25.62 -2.67 -12.79
C GLU A 130 -25.03 -1.81 -13.90
N LYS A 131 -24.79 -2.45 -15.05
CA LYS A 131 -24.36 -1.73 -16.26
C LYS A 131 -25.53 -0.88 -16.75
N ASP A 132 -25.21 0.30 -17.29
CA ASP A 132 -26.15 1.29 -17.80
C ASP A 132 -26.98 2.01 -16.72
N ASP A 133 -26.71 1.75 -15.43
CA ASP A 133 -27.28 2.51 -14.32
C ASP A 133 -26.87 3.98 -14.39
N MET A 134 -27.85 4.86 -14.24
CA MET A 134 -27.64 6.29 -14.03
C MET A 134 -27.84 6.63 -12.57
N GLY A 135 -26.99 7.48 -12.04
CA GLY A 135 -27.04 7.84 -10.62
C GLY A 135 -26.02 8.88 -10.23
N THR A 136 -25.92 9.10 -8.92
CA THR A 136 -24.94 10.01 -8.34
C THR A 136 -23.77 9.21 -7.78
N LEU A 137 -22.57 9.43 -8.32
CA LEU A 137 -21.32 8.87 -7.81
C LEU A 137 -20.68 9.84 -6.83
N THR A 138 -20.38 9.35 -5.63
CA THR A 138 -19.52 10.02 -4.65
C THR A 138 -18.13 9.38 -4.70
N TYR A 139 -17.11 10.18 -4.97
CA TYR A 139 -15.73 9.72 -5.11
C TYR A 139 -14.74 10.74 -4.52
N LYS A 140 -13.51 10.30 -4.26
CA LYS A 140 -12.39 11.18 -3.86
C LYS A 140 -11.27 11.03 -4.88
N GLU A 141 -10.83 12.12 -5.46
CA GLU A 141 -9.73 12.13 -6.43
C GLU A 141 -8.78 13.29 -6.14
N GLY A 142 -7.48 13.00 -6.17
CA GLY A 142 -6.41 13.99 -5.98
C GLY A 142 -5.09 13.32 -5.61
N ASP A 143 -3.98 14.03 -5.80
CA ASP A 143 -2.61 13.55 -5.55
C ASP A 143 -2.28 12.20 -6.21
N GLY A 144 -2.86 11.93 -7.39
CA GLY A 144 -2.69 10.67 -8.11
C GLY A 144 -3.46 9.47 -7.55
N TYR A 145 -4.32 9.68 -6.55
CA TYR A 145 -5.21 8.66 -6.00
C TYR A 145 -6.66 8.86 -6.47
N LYS A 146 -7.37 7.75 -6.65
CA LYS A 146 -8.80 7.70 -6.98
C LYS A 146 -9.48 6.69 -6.06
N PHE A 147 -10.48 7.14 -5.31
CA PHE A 147 -11.22 6.32 -4.36
C PHE A 147 -12.71 6.38 -4.65
N PHE A 148 -13.32 5.20 -4.79
CA PHE A 148 -14.78 5.08 -4.77
C PHE A 148 -15.28 5.21 -3.33
N VAL A 149 -16.33 6.01 -3.12
CA VAL A 149 -17.00 6.11 -1.81
C VAL A 149 -18.36 5.42 -1.86
N HIS A 150 -19.25 5.88 -2.75
CA HIS A 150 -20.60 5.33 -2.88
C HIS A 150 -21.21 5.68 -4.24
N PHE A 151 -22.17 4.88 -4.71
CA PHE A 151 -23.01 5.20 -5.86
C PHE A 151 -24.47 5.01 -5.49
N THR A 152 -25.28 6.04 -5.73
CA THR A 152 -26.73 6.01 -5.51
C THR A 152 -27.42 6.02 -6.87
N ARG A 153 -28.11 4.94 -7.22
CA ARG A 153 -28.91 4.86 -8.45
C ARG A 153 -30.02 5.91 -8.39
N ASN A 154 -30.21 6.65 -9.48
CA ASN A 154 -31.39 7.48 -9.64
C ASN A 154 -32.56 6.53 -9.90
N VAL A 155 -33.31 6.20 -8.85
CA VAL A 155 -34.58 5.52 -9.00
C VAL A 155 -35.52 6.56 -9.62
N GLY A 156 -35.79 6.41 -10.91
CA GLY A 156 -36.94 7.09 -11.51
C GLY A 156 -38.14 6.72 -10.65
N LYS A 157 -38.83 7.73 -10.11
CA LYS A 157 -40.18 7.51 -9.60
C LYS A 157 -41.02 7.12 -10.81
N ASP A 158 -41.23 5.82 -10.99
CA ASP A 158 -42.39 5.33 -11.72
C ASP A 158 -43.67 5.73 -10.96
#